data_AF-A0A139TTV6-F1
#
_entry.id   AF-A0A139TTV6-F1
#
_cell.length_a   1.000
_cell.length_b   1.000
_cell.length_c   1.000
_cell.angle_alpha   90.00
_cell.angle_beta   90.00
_cell.angle_gamma   90.00
#
_symmetry.space_group_name_H-M   'P 1'
#
loop_
_entity.id
_entity.type
_entity.pdbx_description
1 polymer ?
#
loop_
_entity_poly.entity_id
_entity_poly.type
_entity_poly.pdbx_seq_one_letter_code
_entity_poly.pdbx_strand_id
1 'polypeptide(L)'
;MAWSASFSGDERRVTVKRPSGSHIYFKAQEGSAEASPVGSSRKLDYRVCLLNQDLTPNIQDTPAYMDMVLPSGMILRFSAATGEVVSVTSSSGNTMSAEEYARKVQVTYNPDGSLNSVYSQVQGLMRSIPGDNSLTLEWYAPGNVSPTNDGEFVVTGEPYKMALYETSMENGVKVTHITNQRAGQKPQFIERREEDGKVAIIKGEGDERIVRTIERNALPGSKWERIETVRGINDSQPSRSTRTVKKYTDGGW
;
A
#
# COMPACT_ATOMS: atom_id res chain seq x y z
N MET A 1 -5.25 2.71 13.31
CA MET A 1 -5.96 3.95 13.73
C MET A 1 -6.45 4.68 12.49
N ALA A 2 -7.61 5.34 12.55
CA ALA A 2 -8.13 6.15 11.44
C ALA A 2 -7.50 7.55 11.42
N TRP A 3 -7.72 8.31 10.35
CA TRP A 3 -7.45 9.74 10.32
C TRP A 3 -8.42 10.46 11.26
N SER A 4 -7.95 11.48 11.98
CA SER A 4 -8.82 12.39 12.73
C SER A 4 -8.29 13.82 12.71
N ALA A 5 -9.14 14.79 12.99
CA ALA A 5 -8.78 16.20 13.04
C ALA A 5 -9.41 16.92 14.24
N SER A 6 -8.83 18.04 14.65
CA SER A 6 -9.40 18.93 15.66
C SER A 6 -9.14 20.38 15.30
N PHE A 7 -10.10 21.26 15.59
CA PHE A 7 -9.97 22.70 15.40
C PHE A 7 -9.79 23.44 16.74
N SER A 8 -8.90 24.43 16.77
CA SER A 8 -8.70 25.34 17.89
C SER A 8 -9.04 26.75 17.43
N GLY A 9 -10.08 27.34 18.03
CA GLY A 9 -10.62 28.65 17.66
C GLY A 9 -9.64 29.80 17.88
N ASP A 10 -8.96 29.81 19.04
CA ASP A 10 -8.05 30.89 19.45
C ASP A 10 -6.94 31.17 18.43
N GLU A 11 -6.47 30.12 17.75
CA GLU A 11 -5.40 30.22 16.75
C GLU A 11 -5.88 29.97 15.32
N ARG A 12 -7.17 29.70 15.10
CA ARG A 12 -7.72 29.12 13.85
C ARG A 12 -6.84 27.98 13.33
N ARG A 13 -6.47 27.06 14.23
CA ARG A 13 -5.51 25.99 14.00
C ARG A 13 -6.21 24.64 13.83
N VAL A 14 -5.86 23.92 12.76
CA VAL A 14 -6.29 22.54 12.54
C VAL A 14 -5.13 21.61 12.87
N THR A 15 -5.40 20.58 13.67
CA THR A 15 -4.45 19.49 13.94
C THR A 15 -5.03 18.22 13.37
N VAL A 16 -4.32 17.58 12.43
CA VAL A 16 -4.71 16.30 11.85
C VAL A 16 -3.80 15.20 12.38
N LYS A 17 -4.39 14.14 12.93
CA LYS A 17 -3.70 12.92 13.33
C LYS A 17 -3.77 11.87 12.22
N ARG A 18 -2.59 11.42 11.79
CA ARG A 18 -2.45 10.35 10.81
C ARG A 18 -2.74 8.99 11.44
N PRO A 19 -3.14 7.98 10.64
CA PRO A 19 -3.18 6.58 11.03
C PRO A 19 -1.90 6.07 11.70
N SER A 20 -0.74 6.60 11.29
CA SER A 20 0.58 6.30 11.86
C SER A 20 0.80 6.87 13.26
N GLY A 21 -0.13 7.68 13.79
CA GLY A 21 -0.02 8.37 15.08
C GLY A 21 0.67 9.73 15.01
N SER A 22 1.31 10.09 13.90
CA SER A 22 1.96 11.40 13.74
C SER A 22 0.95 12.51 13.43
N HIS A 23 1.27 13.74 13.84
CA HIS A 23 0.41 14.90 13.63
C HIS A 23 0.86 15.77 12.44
N ILE A 24 -0.09 16.52 11.88
CA ILE A 24 0.11 17.59 10.90
C ILE A 24 -0.63 18.82 11.42
N TYR A 25 0.03 19.96 11.39
CA TYR A 25 -0.51 21.22 11.92
C TYR A 25 -0.73 22.21 10.80
N PHE A 26 -1.91 22.84 10.78
CA PHE A 26 -2.30 23.86 9.82
C PHE A 26 -2.81 25.10 10.55
N LYS A 27 -2.62 26.27 9.96
CA LYS A 27 -3.16 27.53 10.47
C LYS A 27 -3.82 28.31 9.35
N ALA A 28 -5.07 28.72 9.57
CA ALA A 28 -5.71 29.73 8.74
C ALA A 28 -5.38 31.12 9.27
N GLN A 29 -5.16 32.08 8.37
CA GLN A 29 -5.11 33.49 8.75
C GLN A 29 -6.51 33.98 9.12
N GLU A 30 -6.59 35.06 9.89
CA GLU A 30 -7.86 35.73 10.16
C GLU A 30 -8.49 36.19 8.84
N GLY A 31 -9.80 35.97 8.67
CA GLY A 31 -10.51 36.26 7.43
C GLY A 31 -10.24 35.27 6.29
N SER A 32 -9.49 34.19 6.53
CA SER A 32 -9.24 33.13 5.55
C SER A 32 -9.89 31.81 5.96
N ALA A 33 -10.40 31.10 4.95
CA ALA A 33 -10.83 29.71 5.05
C ALA A 33 -9.69 28.73 4.71
N GLU A 34 -8.60 29.21 4.11
CA GLU A 34 -7.46 28.37 3.73
C GLU A 34 -6.44 28.29 4.86
N ALA A 35 -6.22 27.08 5.36
CA ALA A 35 -5.20 26.77 6.34
C ALA A 35 -3.99 26.09 5.69
N SER A 36 -2.82 26.72 5.86
CA SER A 36 -1.54 26.19 5.35
C SER A 36 -0.78 25.46 6.45
N PRO A 37 0.06 24.46 6.11
CA PRO A 37 0.88 23.76 7.07
C PRO A 37 1.82 24.71 7.84
N VAL A 38 1.98 24.49 9.14
CA VAL A 38 2.81 25.30 10.03
C VAL A 38 3.83 24.47 10.82
N GLY A 39 4.82 25.15 11.41
CA GLY A 39 5.89 24.51 12.17
C GLY A 39 6.65 23.45 11.37
N SER A 40 6.86 22.28 11.96
CA SER A 40 7.52 21.14 11.32
C SER A 40 6.77 20.56 10.12
N SER A 41 5.49 20.95 9.93
CA SER A 41 4.64 20.50 8.83
C SER A 41 4.79 21.34 7.56
N ARG A 42 5.49 22.48 7.59
CA ARG A 42 5.66 23.41 6.45
C ARG A 42 6.23 22.76 5.18
N LYS A 43 6.98 21.67 5.33
CA LYS A 43 7.57 20.90 4.22
C LYS A 43 6.57 19.98 3.52
N LEU A 44 5.35 19.85 4.02
CA LEU A 44 4.35 18.94 3.50
C LEU A 44 3.43 19.68 2.52
N ASP A 45 3.14 19.04 1.39
CA ASP A 45 2.25 19.60 0.36
C ASP A 45 0.78 19.23 0.63
N TYR A 46 0.27 19.72 1.75
CA TYR A 46 -1.13 19.57 2.15
C TYR A 46 -1.77 20.94 2.29
N ARG A 47 -3.08 20.99 2.14
CA ARG A 47 -3.91 22.17 2.41
C ARG A 47 -5.19 21.74 3.10
N VAL A 48 -5.69 22.61 3.97
CA VAL A 48 -7.01 22.43 4.60
C VAL A 48 -7.88 23.63 4.26
N CYS A 49 -9.13 23.38 3.84
CA CYS A 49 -10.16 24.39 3.70
C CYS A 49 -11.18 24.26 4.84
N LEU A 50 -11.47 25.36 5.53
CA LEU A 50 -12.46 25.44 6.59
C LEU A 50 -13.83 25.74 5.98
N LEU A 51 -14.87 25.01 6.37
CA LEU A 51 -16.19 25.10 5.74
C LEU A 51 -17.33 25.24 6.77
N ASN A 52 -18.36 25.99 6.39
CA ASN A 52 -19.64 26.08 7.09
C ASN A 52 -20.49 24.82 6.84
N GLN A 53 -21.66 24.75 7.50
CA GLN A 53 -22.57 23.60 7.36
C GLN A 53 -23.13 23.45 5.93
N ASP A 54 -23.30 24.56 5.21
CA ASP A 54 -23.71 24.63 3.81
C ASP A 54 -22.54 24.45 2.81
N LEU A 55 -21.35 24.10 3.32
CA LEU A 55 -20.11 23.89 2.56
C LEU A 55 -19.54 25.15 1.92
N THR A 56 -20.00 26.34 2.32
CA THR A 56 -19.33 27.60 1.95
C THR A 56 -18.04 27.79 2.76
N PRO A 57 -17.04 28.53 2.23
CA PRO A 57 -15.82 28.83 2.98
C PRO A 57 -16.08 29.53 4.33
N ASN A 58 -15.50 28.99 5.40
CA ASN A 58 -15.59 29.55 6.74
C ASN A 58 -14.38 30.46 7.02
N ILE A 59 -14.61 31.77 7.10
CA ILE A 59 -13.57 32.78 7.33
C ILE A 59 -13.48 33.28 8.78
N GLN A 60 -14.47 32.93 9.61
CA GLN A 60 -14.64 33.36 11.00
C GLN A 60 -15.28 32.23 11.83
N ASP A 61 -15.20 32.33 13.15
CA ASP A 61 -15.78 31.36 14.09
C ASP A 61 -15.27 29.91 13.91
N THR A 62 -15.99 28.96 14.52
CA THR A 62 -15.71 27.53 14.42
C THR A 62 -16.34 26.96 13.15
N PRO A 63 -15.58 26.28 12.27
CA PRO A 63 -16.12 25.65 11.08
C PRO A 63 -17.00 24.44 11.44
N ALA A 64 -17.89 24.05 10.52
CA ALA A 64 -18.59 22.77 10.61
C ALA A 64 -17.73 21.61 10.08
N TYR A 65 -16.93 21.88 9.03
CA TYR A 65 -16.08 20.87 8.38
C TYR A 65 -14.68 21.40 8.07
N MET A 66 -13.75 20.46 7.88
CA MET A 66 -12.39 20.72 7.43
C MET A 66 -12.06 19.78 6.28
N ASP A 67 -11.87 20.32 5.07
CA ASP A 67 -11.48 19.55 3.89
C ASP A 67 -9.96 19.54 3.75
N MET A 68 -9.33 18.39 3.95
CA MET A 68 -7.89 18.22 3.74
C MET A 68 -7.61 17.57 2.39
N VAL A 69 -6.82 18.25 1.56
CA VAL A 69 -6.31 17.69 0.31
C VAL A 69 -5.04 16.89 0.58
N LEU A 70 -5.04 15.63 0.14
CA LEU A 70 -3.88 14.73 0.18
C LEU A 70 -3.00 14.92 -1.07
N PRO A 71 -1.71 14.55 -1.04
CA PRO A 71 -0.82 14.59 -2.20
C PRO A 71 -1.32 13.79 -3.42
N SER A 72 -2.22 12.83 -3.21
CA SER A 72 -2.86 12.07 -4.29
C SER A 72 -3.97 12.84 -5.03
N GLY A 73 -4.34 14.04 -4.56
CA GLY A 73 -5.51 14.79 -5.03
C GLY A 73 -6.84 14.35 -4.42
N MET A 74 -6.83 13.36 -3.51
CA MET A 74 -8.01 12.94 -2.75
C MET A 74 -8.28 13.94 -1.62
N ILE A 75 -9.56 14.21 -1.33
CA ILE A 75 -9.99 15.09 -0.24
C ILE A 75 -10.63 14.26 0.87
N LEU A 76 -10.17 14.47 2.10
CA LEU A 76 -10.83 13.96 3.31
C LEU A 76 -11.59 15.10 3.97
N ARG A 77 -12.92 14.95 4.12
CA ARG A 77 -13.74 15.88 4.88
C ARG A 77 -13.88 15.41 6.31
N PHE A 78 -13.40 16.22 7.25
CA PHE A 78 -13.57 15.99 8.68
C PHE A 78 -14.75 16.78 9.22
N SER A 79 -15.50 16.18 10.16
CA SER A 79 -16.41 16.92 11.04
C SER A 79 -15.60 17.69 12.07
N ALA A 80 -15.82 18.99 12.21
CA ALA A 80 -15.17 19.77 13.27
C ALA A 80 -15.68 19.40 14.67
N ALA A 81 -16.91 18.89 14.77
CA ALA A 81 -17.53 18.50 16.04
C ALA A 81 -17.00 17.16 16.58
N THR A 82 -16.81 16.16 15.72
CA THR A 82 -16.35 14.82 16.13
C THR A 82 -14.87 14.58 15.84
N GLY A 83 -14.30 15.33 14.90
CA GLY A 83 -12.96 15.11 14.40
C GLY A 83 -12.81 13.92 13.45
N GLU A 84 -13.90 13.24 13.12
CA GLU A 84 -13.88 12.05 12.26
C GLU A 84 -14.05 12.42 10.79
N VAL A 85 -13.55 11.56 9.90
CA VAL A 85 -13.81 11.68 8.47
C VAL A 85 -15.26 11.32 8.21
N VAL A 86 -16.01 12.21 7.56
CA VAL A 86 -17.44 12.01 7.22
C VAL A 86 -17.68 11.80 5.73
N SER A 87 -16.77 12.28 4.87
CA SER A 87 -16.81 12.00 3.44
C SER A 87 -15.42 11.99 2.81
N VAL A 88 -15.32 11.32 1.67
CA VAL A 88 -14.11 11.22 0.85
C VAL A 88 -14.44 11.62 -0.57
N THR A 89 -13.69 12.55 -1.14
CA THR A 89 -13.75 12.91 -2.56
C THR A 89 -12.53 12.35 -3.27
N SER A 90 -12.73 11.48 -4.25
CA SER A 90 -11.62 10.93 -5.06
C SER A 90 -10.91 12.03 -5.84
N SER A 91 -9.70 11.74 -6.31
CA SER A 91 -8.96 12.65 -7.21
C SER A 91 -9.67 12.93 -8.54
N SER A 92 -10.67 12.10 -8.90
CA SER A 92 -11.56 12.30 -10.04
C SER A 92 -12.82 13.12 -9.73
N GLY A 93 -12.96 13.65 -8.51
CA GLY A 93 -14.08 14.49 -8.07
C GLY A 93 -15.30 13.74 -7.53
N ASN A 94 -15.28 12.41 -7.43
CA ASN A 94 -16.42 11.65 -6.92
C ASN A 94 -16.44 11.67 -5.38
N THR A 95 -17.48 12.27 -4.81
CA THR A 95 -17.68 12.33 -3.35
C THR A 95 -18.56 11.19 -2.88
N MET A 96 -18.17 10.54 -1.78
CA MET A 96 -18.94 9.48 -1.11
C MET A 96 -18.79 9.62 0.42
N SER A 97 -19.68 9.00 1.19
CA SER A 97 -19.55 8.99 2.65
C SER A 97 -18.30 8.23 3.10
N ALA A 98 -17.78 8.53 4.29
CA ALA A 98 -16.66 7.78 4.85
C ALA A 98 -17.00 6.30 5.04
N GLU A 99 -18.23 5.97 5.42
CA GLU A 99 -18.74 4.61 5.55
C GLU A 99 -18.83 3.90 4.19
N GLU A 100 -19.28 4.59 3.14
CA GLU A 100 -19.26 4.07 1.77
C GLU A 100 -17.83 3.82 1.29
N TYR A 101 -16.91 4.73 1.58
CA TYR A 101 -15.50 4.55 1.24
C TYR A 101 -14.87 3.38 2.00
N ALA A 102 -15.12 3.25 3.30
CA ALA A 102 -14.64 2.15 4.13
C ALA A 102 -15.21 0.79 3.66
N ARG A 103 -16.45 0.76 3.17
CA ARG A 103 -17.03 -0.45 2.57
C ARG A 103 -16.38 -0.84 1.24
N LYS A 104 -15.77 0.10 0.51
CA LYS A 104 -15.16 -0.19 -0.79
C LYS A 104 -13.88 -1.03 -0.71
N VAL A 105 -13.10 -0.93 0.36
CA VAL A 105 -11.91 -1.76 0.55
C VAL A 105 -11.85 -2.24 2.00
N GLN A 106 -12.03 -3.54 2.19
CA GLN A 106 -11.94 -4.19 3.50
C GLN A 106 -10.65 -5.00 3.54
N VAL A 107 -9.83 -4.76 4.58
CA VAL A 107 -8.59 -5.49 4.82
C VAL A 107 -8.68 -6.15 6.18
N THR A 108 -8.45 -7.45 6.23
CA THR A 108 -8.43 -8.21 7.47
C THR A 108 -7.04 -8.80 7.70
N TYR A 109 -6.69 -8.95 8.98
CA TYR A 109 -5.41 -9.49 9.41
C TYR A 109 -5.65 -10.65 10.38
N ASN A 110 -4.75 -11.60 10.39
CA ASN A 110 -4.69 -12.65 11.39
C ASN A 110 -4.23 -12.07 12.74
N PRO A 111 -4.45 -12.78 13.87
CA PRO A 111 -4.00 -12.32 15.20
C PRO A 111 -2.49 -12.05 15.31
N ASP A 112 -1.67 -12.71 14.50
CA ASP A 112 -0.22 -12.50 14.41
C ASP A 112 0.19 -11.28 13.57
N GLY A 113 -0.79 -10.55 13.02
CA GLY A 113 -0.58 -9.38 12.16
C GLY A 113 -0.33 -9.71 10.69
N SER A 114 -0.33 -10.99 10.29
CA SER A 114 -0.22 -11.36 8.89
C SER A 114 -1.49 -10.96 8.13
N LEU A 115 -1.36 -10.71 6.82
CA LEU A 115 -2.52 -10.43 5.98
C LEU A 115 -3.42 -11.68 5.91
N ASN A 116 -4.72 -11.51 6.12
CA ASN A 116 -5.73 -12.56 5.97
C ASN A 116 -6.50 -12.37 4.66
N SER A 117 -7.13 -11.21 4.46
CA SER A 117 -7.86 -10.94 3.22
C SER A 117 -7.88 -9.47 2.82
N VAL A 118 -8.09 -9.24 1.52
CA VAL A 118 -8.36 -7.93 0.94
C VAL A 118 -9.57 -8.06 0.03
N TYR A 119 -10.65 -7.35 0.34
CA TYR A 119 -11.86 -7.33 -0.45
C TYR A 119 -12.15 -5.93 -0.98
N SER A 120 -12.67 -5.87 -2.20
CA SER A 120 -13.40 -4.72 -2.68
C SER A 120 -14.56 -5.16 -3.56
N GLN A 121 -15.62 -4.36 -3.60
CA GLN A 121 -16.76 -4.62 -4.48
C GLN A 121 -16.37 -4.67 -5.96
N VAL A 122 -15.31 -3.96 -6.37
CA VAL A 122 -14.89 -3.85 -7.77
C VAL A 122 -13.86 -4.90 -8.16
N GLN A 123 -12.92 -5.25 -7.27
CA GLN A 123 -11.84 -6.21 -7.58
C GLN A 123 -12.08 -7.62 -7.04
N GLY A 124 -13.09 -7.80 -6.20
CA GLY A 124 -13.41 -9.08 -5.56
C GLY A 124 -12.54 -9.30 -4.33
N LEU A 125 -12.25 -10.56 -4.03
CA LEU A 125 -11.55 -10.97 -2.81
C LEU A 125 -10.17 -11.54 -3.15
N MET A 126 -9.17 -11.14 -2.39
CA MET A 126 -7.93 -11.89 -2.24
C MET A 126 -7.87 -12.50 -0.84
N ARG A 127 -7.56 -13.79 -0.76
CA ARG A 127 -7.30 -14.51 0.49
C ARG A 127 -5.84 -14.90 0.58
N SER A 128 -5.32 -14.86 1.80
CA SER A 128 -4.00 -15.32 2.19
C SER A 128 -4.18 -16.51 3.12
N ILE A 129 -3.70 -17.66 2.69
CA ILE A 129 -3.84 -18.94 3.40
C ILE A 129 -2.43 -19.39 3.79
N PRO A 130 -2.01 -19.14 5.03
CA PRO A 130 -0.72 -19.61 5.52
C PRO A 130 -0.76 -21.14 5.72
N GLY A 131 0.31 -21.81 5.31
CA GLY A 131 0.67 -23.16 5.73
C GLY A 131 1.99 -23.14 6.51
N ASP A 132 2.50 -24.31 6.91
CA ASP A 132 3.70 -24.39 7.77
C ASP A 132 4.92 -23.70 7.13
N ASN A 133 5.22 -24.06 5.89
CA ASN A 133 6.32 -23.52 5.08
C ASN A 133 5.83 -22.99 3.73
N SER A 134 4.52 -22.73 3.63
CA SER A 134 3.89 -22.29 2.40
C SER A 134 2.93 -21.13 2.62
N LEU A 135 2.63 -20.44 1.54
CA LEU A 135 1.61 -19.41 1.48
C LEU A 135 0.84 -19.58 0.18
N THR A 136 -0.48 -19.75 0.28
CA THR A 136 -1.36 -19.73 -0.89
C THR A 136 -2.09 -18.39 -0.92
N LEU A 137 -2.01 -17.71 -2.06
CA LEU A 137 -2.83 -16.54 -2.35
C LEU A 137 -3.89 -16.92 -3.39
N GLU A 138 -5.14 -16.63 -3.09
CA GLU A 138 -6.29 -16.91 -3.96
C GLU A 138 -7.03 -15.63 -4.31
N TRP A 139 -7.43 -15.48 -5.56
CA TRP A 139 -8.23 -14.35 -6.03
C TRP A 139 -9.56 -14.81 -6.61
N TYR A 140 -10.64 -14.22 -6.11
CA TYR A 140 -12.01 -14.48 -6.53
C TYR A 140 -12.61 -13.24 -7.19
N ALA A 141 -13.39 -13.45 -8.25
CA ALA A 141 -14.08 -12.37 -8.94
C ALA A 141 -15.19 -11.80 -8.06
N PRO A 142 -15.57 -10.51 -8.21
CA PRO A 142 -16.62 -9.89 -7.40
C PRO A 142 -17.94 -10.68 -7.35
N GLY A 143 -18.38 -11.25 -8.49
CA GLY A 143 -19.61 -12.03 -8.58
C GLY A 143 -19.59 -13.35 -7.81
N ASN A 144 -18.42 -13.79 -7.35
CA ASN A 144 -18.20 -15.03 -6.61
C ASN A 144 -18.00 -14.79 -5.12
N VAL A 145 -18.21 -13.56 -4.63
CA VAL A 145 -17.92 -13.17 -3.26
C VAL A 145 -19.13 -12.48 -2.64
N SER A 146 -19.62 -13.05 -1.55
CA SER A 146 -20.67 -12.46 -0.71
C SER A 146 -20.08 -12.08 0.65
N PRO A 147 -19.99 -10.78 1.00
CA PRO A 147 -19.58 -10.37 2.33
C PRO A 147 -20.63 -10.78 3.38
N THR A 148 -20.18 -11.21 4.55
CA THR A 148 -21.04 -11.46 5.72
C THR A 148 -20.98 -10.28 6.68
N ASN A 149 -21.91 -10.23 7.64
CA ASN A 149 -21.97 -9.14 8.63
C ASN A 149 -20.75 -9.12 9.57
N ASP A 150 -20.03 -10.24 9.70
CA ASP A 150 -18.91 -10.41 10.63
C ASP A 150 -17.54 -10.10 10.00
N GLY A 151 -17.51 -9.56 8.78
CA GLY A 151 -16.28 -9.30 8.04
C GLY A 151 -15.64 -10.54 7.42
N GLU A 152 -16.37 -11.67 7.43
CA GLU A 152 -16.02 -12.86 6.66
C GLU A 152 -16.61 -12.79 5.24
N PHE A 153 -16.12 -13.67 4.37
CA PHE A 153 -16.55 -13.73 2.98
C PHE A 153 -16.93 -15.16 2.62
N VAL A 154 -18.13 -15.33 2.10
CA VAL A 154 -18.54 -16.58 1.45
C VAL A 154 -18.10 -16.51 -0.01
N VAL A 155 -17.31 -17.48 -0.42
CA VAL A 155 -16.85 -17.62 -1.81
C VAL A 155 -17.62 -18.71 -2.53
N THR A 156 -17.95 -18.50 -3.79
CA THR A 156 -18.57 -19.51 -4.66
C THR A 156 -17.68 -19.78 -5.88
N GLY A 157 -17.48 -21.07 -6.19
CA GLY A 157 -16.62 -21.50 -7.30
C GLY A 157 -15.12 -21.35 -7.01
N GLU A 158 -14.32 -21.61 -8.06
CA GLU A 158 -12.85 -21.64 -7.98
C GLU A 158 -12.25 -20.23 -8.09
N PRO A 159 -11.07 -19.99 -7.49
CA PRO A 159 -10.34 -18.75 -7.70
C PRO A 159 -9.90 -18.63 -9.17
N TYR A 160 -10.03 -17.43 -9.75
CA TYR A 160 -9.62 -17.18 -11.14
C TYR A 160 -8.09 -17.05 -11.27
N LYS A 161 -7.42 -16.81 -10.15
CA LYS A 161 -5.96 -16.74 -10.05
C LYS A 161 -5.54 -17.31 -8.70
N MET A 162 -4.42 -18.03 -8.69
CA MET A 162 -3.77 -18.58 -7.51
C MET A 162 -2.26 -18.34 -7.59
N ALA A 163 -1.62 -18.14 -6.44
CA ALA A 163 -0.17 -18.15 -6.31
C ALA A 163 0.21 -18.94 -5.07
N LEU A 164 0.86 -20.08 -5.27
CA LEU A 164 1.40 -20.92 -4.21
C LEU A 164 2.89 -20.62 -4.05
N TYR A 165 3.32 -20.34 -2.83
CA TYR A 165 4.72 -20.16 -2.44
C TYR A 165 5.08 -21.28 -1.48
N GLU A 166 6.09 -22.07 -1.80
CA GLU A 166 6.58 -23.15 -0.96
C GLU A 166 8.06 -22.91 -0.68
N THR A 167 8.41 -22.78 0.59
CA THR A 167 9.78 -22.45 1.00
C THR A 167 10.44 -23.62 1.70
N SER A 168 11.65 -23.94 1.27
CA SER A 168 12.47 -25.04 1.80
C SER A 168 13.93 -24.62 1.95
N MET A 169 14.70 -25.44 2.66
CA MET A 169 16.16 -25.36 2.68
C MET A 169 16.72 -26.47 1.78
N GLU A 170 17.37 -26.10 0.68
CA GLU A 170 17.98 -27.04 -0.27
C GLU A 170 19.49 -26.81 -0.28
N ASN A 171 20.25 -27.83 0.14
CA ASN A 171 21.71 -27.75 0.22
C ASN A 171 22.22 -26.53 1.02
N GLY A 172 21.50 -26.13 2.08
CA GLY A 172 21.84 -24.96 2.90
C GLY A 172 21.40 -23.62 2.32
N VAL A 173 20.78 -23.60 1.14
CA VAL A 173 20.24 -22.40 0.50
C VAL A 173 18.74 -22.34 0.70
N LYS A 174 18.21 -21.15 1.02
CA LYS A 174 16.76 -20.96 1.10
C LYS A 174 16.18 -20.88 -0.31
N VAL A 175 15.24 -21.78 -0.62
CA VAL A 175 14.59 -21.85 -1.93
C VAL A 175 13.08 -21.66 -1.75
N THR A 176 12.49 -20.80 -2.57
CA THR A 176 11.04 -20.64 -2.67
C THR A 176 10.58 -21.03 -4.07
N HIS A 177 9.80 -22.10 -4.16
CA HIS A 177 9.07 -22.47 -5.37
C HIS A 177 7.76 -21.70 -5.42
N ILE A 178 7.49 -21.06 -6.56
CA ILE A 178 6.31 -20.22 -6.77
C ILE A 178 5.56 -20.75 -7.98
N THR A 179 4.34 -21.21 -7.75
CA THR A 179 3.42 -21.66 -8.80
C THR A 179 2.34 -20.62 -8.98
N ASN A 180 2.34 -19.90 -10.09
CA ASN A 180 1.27 -18.98 -10.47
C ASN A 180 0.32 -19.66 -11.44
N GLN A 181 -0.96 -19.72 -11.08
CA GLN A 181 -2.00 -20.28 -11.91
C GLN A 181 -3.08 -19.23 -12.20
N ARG A 182 -3.57 -19.21 -13.45
CA ARG A 182 -4.74 -18.44 -13.84
C ARG A 182 -5.71 -19.36 -14.56
N ALA A 183 -7.00 -19.16 -14.35
CA ALA A 183 -8.04 -19.93 -15.03
C ALA A 183 -7.83 -19.88 -16.55
N GLY A 184 -7.80 -21.04 -17.20
CA GLY A 184 -7.57 -21.17 -18.64
C GLY A 184 -6.12 -21.00 -19.11
N GLN A 185 -5.14 -20.88 -18.20
CA GLN A 185 -3.72 -20.76 -18.54
C GLN A 185 -2.91 -21.90 -17.91
N LYS A 186 -1.81 -22.28 -18.58
CA LYS A 186 -0.83 -23.20 -17.98
C LYS A 186 -0.20 -22.55 -16.74
N PRO A 187 0.05 -23.32 -15.67
CA PRO A 187 0.80 -22.82 -14.51
C PRO A 187 2.17 -22.29 -14.93
N GLN A 188 2.60 -21.21 -14.26
CA GLN A 188 3.94 -20.66 -14.41
C GLN A 188 4.74 -20.96 -13.15
N PHE A 189 5.87 -21.64 -13.34
CA PHE A 189 6.79 -21.98 -12.27
C PHE A 189 7.93 -20.97 -12.20
N ILE A 190 8.19 -20.49 -10.99
CA ILE A 190 9.29 -19.58 -10.69
C ILE A 190 10.00 -20.13 -9.47
N GLU A 191 11.31 -20.20 -9.53
CA GLU A 191 12.14 -20.57 -8.39
C GLU A 191 12.91 -19.36 -7.91
N ARG A 192 12.93 -19.12 -6.60
CA ARG A 192 13.68 -18.04 -5.98
C ARG A 192 14.67 -18.62 -4.97
N ARG A 193 15.96 -18.51 -5.25
CA ARG A 193 17.04 -18.91 -4.32
C ARG A 193 17.64 -17.70 -3.63
N GLU A 194 17.88 -17.78 -2.33
CA GLU A 194 18.53 -16.75 -1.52
C GLU A 194 19.80 -17.32 -0.86
N GLU A 195 20.95 -16.74 -1.22
CA GLU A 195 22.27 -17.15 -0.72
C GLU A 195 23.11 -15.89 -0.49
N ASP A 196 23.59 -15.64 0.73
CA ASP A 196 24.57 -14.60 1.07
C ASP A 196 24.39 -13.23 0.38
N GLY A 197 23.19 -12.64 0.48
CA GLY A 197 22.89 -11.32 -0.10
C GLY A 197 22.65 -11.30 -1.62
N LYS A 198 22.68 -12.49 -2.23
CA LYS A 198 22.37 -12.74 -3.64
C LYS A 198 21.05 -13.49 -3.76
N VAL A 199 20.20 -13.02 -4.67
CA VAL A 199 18.92 -13.63 -4.98
C VAL A 199 18.93 -14.06 -6.44
N ALA A 200 18.70 -15.34 -6.70
CA ALA A 200 18.47 -15.84 -8.05
C ALA A 200 16.97 -16.09 -8.26
N ILE A 201 16.42 -15.60 -9.37
CA ILE A 201 15.04 -15.83 -9.80
C ILE A 201 15.11 -16.59 -11.13
N ILE A 202 14.62 -17.82 -11.14
CA ILE A 202 14.66 -18.72 -12.28
C ILE A 202 13.24 -18.87 -12.83
N LYS A 203 13.07 -18.71 -14.13
CA LYS A 203 11.78 -18.83 -14.82
C LYS A 203 11.91 -19.67 -16.09
N GLY A 204 10.83 -20.36 -16.45
CA GLY A 204 10.78 -21.20 -17.64
C GLY A 204 10.94 -22.69 -17.31
N GLU A 205 11.05 -23.52 -18.34
CA GLU A 205 11.13 -24.98 -18.22
C GLU A 205 12.35 -25.51 -18.99
N GLY A 206 12.93 -26.62 -18.52
CA GLY A 206 14.05 -27.29 -19.19
C GLY A 206 15.26 -26.40 -19.44
N ASP A 207 15.79 -26.44 -20.66
CA ASP A 207 16.98 -25.71 -21.08
C ASP A 207 16.71 -24.24 -21.46
N GLU A 208 15.44 -23.85 -21.60
CA GLU A 208 15.04 -22.46 -21.89
C GLU A 208 14.94 -21.60 -20.63
N ARG A 209 15.26 -22.17 -19.46
CA ARG A 209 15.18 -21.44 -18.19
C ARG A 209 16.10 -20.23 -18.20
N ILE A 210 15.57 -19.10 -17.75
CA ILE A 210 16.28 -17.84 -17.60
C ILE A 210 16.55 -17.61 -16.12
N VAL A 211 17.80 -17.31 -15.79
CA VAL A 211 18.26 -16.95 -14.46
C VAL A 211 18.47 -15.44 -14.41
N ARG A 212 17.71 -14.77 -13.55
CA ARG A 212 17.97 -13.39 -13.14
C ARG A 212 18.57 -13.38 -11.76
N THR A 213 19.78 -12.85 -11.62
CA THR A 213 20.42 -12.68 -10.32
C THR A 213 20.37 -11.21 -9.90
N ILE A 214 20.12 -10.97 -8.62
CA ILE A 214 20.19 -9.67 -7.98
C ILE A 214 21.11 -9.82 -6.78
N GLU A 215 22.21 -9.09 -6.79
CA GLU A 215 23.17 -9.02 -5.68
C GLU A 215 23.20 -7.59 -5.16
N ARG A 216 23.26 -7.43 -3.83
CA ARG A 216 23.31 -6.12 -3.20
C ARG A 216 24.46 -6.05 -2.21
N ASN A 217 25.40 -5.15 -2.48
CA ASN A 217 26.62 -5.00 -1.68
C ASN A 217 26.67 -3.61 -1.03
N ALA A 218 27.11 -3.57 0.22
CA ALA A 218 27.45 -2.32 0.87
C ALA A 218 28.77 -1.77 0.31
N LEU A 219 28.85 -0.47 0.12
CA LEU A 219 30.05 0.22 -0.33
C LEU A 219 30.47 1.29 0.69
N PRO A 220 31.76 1.65 0.77
CA PRO A 220 32.23 2.72 1.64
C PRO A 220 31.51 4.06 1.40
N GLY A 221 31.42 4.89 2.45
CA GLY A 221 30.83 6.22 2.38
C GLY A 221 29.31 6.23 2.24
N SER A 222 28.64 5.32 2.97
CA SER A 222 27.19 5.15 2.97
C SER A 222 26.61 4.86 1.59
N LYS A 223 27.36 4.18 0.74
CA LYS A 223 26.93 3.78 -0.59
C LYS A 223 26.49 2.32 -0.58
N TRP A 224 25.73 1.95 -1.60
CA TRP A 224 25.46 0.57 -1.93
C TRP A 224 25.44 0.40 -3.43
N GLU A 225 25.73 -0.81 -3.87
CA GLU A 225 25.51 -1.23 -5.24
C GLU A 225 24.52 -2.35 -5.33
N ARG A 226 23.85 -2.42 -6.48
CA ARG A 226 23.03 -3.54 -6.90
C ARG A 226 23.49 -3.97 -8.27
N ILE A 227 23.86 -5.23 -8.38
CA ILE A 227 24.26 -5.86 -9.62
C ILE A 227 23.13 -6.79 -10.02
N GLU A 228 22.60 -6.59 -11.23
CA GLU A 228 21.62 -7.47 -11.83
C GLU A 228 22.20 -8.14 -13.07
N THR A 229 22.09 -9.46 -13.16
CA THR A 229 22.45 -10.21 -14.35
C THR A 229 21.28 -11.04 -14.86
N VAL A 230 21.25 -11.26 -16.18
CA VAL A 230 20.30 -12.15 -16.85
C VAL A 230 21.09 -13.08 -17.76
N ARG A 231 20.77 -14.38 -17.70
CA ARG A 231 21.40 -15.42 -18.54
C ARG A 231 20.47 -16.62 -18.74
N GLY A 232 20.71 -17.43 -19.76
CA GLY A 232 20.17 -18.79 -19.82
C GLY A 232 20.78 -19.67 -18.72
N ILE A 233 20.04 -20.70 -18.29
CA ILE A 233 20.46 -21.61 -17.21
C ILE A 233 21.79 -22.32 -17.53
N ASN A 234 22.02 -22.59 -18.80
CA ASN A 234 23.21 -23.27 -19.31
C ASN A 234 24.32 -22.30 -19.78
N ASP A 235 24.06 -20.99 -19.77
CA ASP A 235 25.02 -20.00 -20.25
C ASP A 235 26.07 -19.68 -19.18
N SER A 236 27.35 -19.70 -19.56
CA SER A 236 28.45 -19.32 -18.66
C SER A 236 28.57 -17.82 -18.45
N GLN A 237 28.10 -17.00 -19.40
CA GLN A 237 28.15 -15.54 -19.34
C GLN A 237 26.75 -14.91 -19.42
N PRO A 238 26.53 -13.76 -18.76
CA PRO A 238 25.24 -13.08 -18.85
C PRO A 238 25.06 -12.39 -20.19
N SER A 239 23.86 -12.53 -20.76
CA SER A 239 23.43 -11.75 -21.93
C SER A 239 23.20 -10.28 -21.59
N ARG A 240 22.94 -9.99 -20.30
CA ARG A 240 22.80 -8.62 -19.78
C ARG A 240 23.34 -8.54 -18.35
N SER A 241 24.10 -7.48 -18.07
CA SER A 241 24.47 -7.09 -16.72
C SER A 241 24.21 -5.60 -16.50
N THR A 242 23.73 -5.23 -15.33
CA THR A 242 23.45 -3.84 -14.96
C THR A 242 23.89 -3.59 -13.53
N ARG A 243 24.73 -2.58 -13.33
CA ARG A 243 25.19 -2.13 -12.00
C ARG A 243 24.57 -0.78 -11.68
N THR A 244 23.89 -0.69 -10.55
CA THR A 244 23.36 0.56 -10.00
C THR A 244 24.09 0.88 -8.71
N VAL A 245 24.63 2.09 -8.58
CA VAL A 245 25.26 2.58 -7.34
C VAL A 245 24.42 3.72 -6.79
N LYS A 246 24.05 3.66 -5.51
CA LYS A 246 23.37 4.75 -4.81
C LYS A 246 24.12 5.13 -3.55
N LYS A 247 23.99 6.38 -3.13
CA LYS A 247 24.47 6.89 -1.84
C LYS A 247 23.26 7.17 -0.96
N TYR A 248 23.28 6.69 0.27
CA TYR A 248 22.38 7.16 1.30
C TYR A 248 22.76 8.59 1.66
N THR A 249 21.82 9.51 1.46
CA THR A 249 21.92 10.89 1.88
C THR A 249 20.93 11.11 3.01
N ASP A 250 21.31 11.88 4.03
CA ASP A 250 20.43 12.20 5.18
C ASP A 250 19.22 13.06 4.77
N GLY A 251 19.19 13.55 3.53
CA GLY A 251 17.99 14.06 2.88
C GLY A 251 17.08 12.92 2.45
N GLY A 252 16.19 12.49 3.35
CA GLY A 252 15.08 11.60 3.00
C GLY A 252 14.13 12.28 2.02
N TRP A 253 13.75 11.53 0.97
CA TRP A 253 12.72 11.75 -0.05
C TRP A 253 12.36 13.19 -0.43
#